data_AF-A0A2A5GM78-F1
#
_entry.id   AF-A0A2A5GM78-F1
#
_cell.length_a   1.000
_cell.length_b   1.000
_cell.length_c   1.000
_cell.angle_alpha   90.00
_cell.angle_beta   90.00
_cell.angle_gamma   90.00
#
_symmetry.space_group_name_H-M   'P 1'
#
loop_
_entity.id
_entity.type
_entity.pdbx_description
1 polymer ?
#
loop_
_entity_poly.entity_id
_entity_poly.type
_entity_poly.pdbx_seq_one_letter_code
_entity_poly.pdbx_strand_id
1 'polypeptide(L)'
;MRWDVNRLNFSWIILIIFTLMGAFIAERAEMSMLIVILVCGTIAVKGVVVIEHLMGLHSAPPGIRWVMLSYFFILPSIIALSVLFPEVLAELTSL
;
A
#
# COMPACT_ATOMS: atom_id res chain seq x y z
N MET A 1 -12.43 -23.44 -9.04
CA MET A 1 -13.44 -23.06 -8.03
C MET A 1 -12.98 -23.28 -6.59
N ARG A 2 -12.74 -24.50 -6.07
CA ARG A 2 -12.32 -24.70 -4.66
C ARG A 2 -10.91 -24.16 -4.32
N TRP A 3 -10.02 -24.13 -5.30
CA TRP A 3 -8.64 -23.60 -5.18
C TRP A 3 -8.59 -22.07 -5.11
N ASP A 4 -9.48 -21.40 -5.85
CA ASP A 4 -9.54 -19.93 -5.89
C ASP A 4 -10.02 -19.36 -4.56
N VAL A 5 -11.00 -20.02 -3.93
CA VAL A 5 -11.51 -19.66 -2.60
C VAL A 5 -10.44 -19.79 -1.52
N ASN A 6 -9.60 -20.83 -1.59
CA ASN A 6 -8.49 -20.99 -0.63
C ASN A 6 -7.43 -19.89 -0.80
N ARG A 7 -7.08 -19.52 -2.04
CA ARG A 7 -6.16 -18.39 -2.28
C ARG A 7 -6.75 -17.06 -1.83
N LEU A 8 -8.05 -16.86 -2.05
CA LEU A 8 -8.78 -15.67 -1.62
C LEU A 8 -8.77 -15.54 -0.09
N ASN A 9 -9.14 -16.62 0.61
CA ASN A 9 -9.13 -16.67 2.08
C ASN A 9 -7.73 -16.45 2.65
N PHE A 10 -6.71 -17.06 2.05
CA PHE A 10 -5.32 -16.88 2.50
C PHE A 10 -4.86 -15.43 2.34
N SER A 11 -5.13 -14.83 1.17
CA SER A 11 -4.81 -13.42 0.90
C SER A 11 -5.55 -12.49 1.87
N TRP A 12 -6.81 -12.78 2.15
CA TRP A 12 -7.62 -12.04 3.11
C TRP A 12 -7.09 -12.12 4.55
N ILE A 13 -6.71 -13.31 5.03
CA ILE A 13 -6.10 -13.49 6.35
C ILE A 13 -4.78 -12.72 6.45
N ILE A 14 -3.93 -12.80 5.42
CA ILE A 14 -2.69 -12.03 5.36
C ILE A 14 -2.94 -10.53 5.48
N LEU A 15 -3.96 -10.01 4.78
CA LEU A 15 -4.30 -8.59 4.83
C LEU A 15 -4.79 -8.15 6.21
N ILE A 16 -5.54 -9.01 6.91
CA ILE A 16 -5.95 -8.76 8.29
C ILE A 16 -4.73 -8.70 9.20
N ILE A 17 -3.84 -9.69 9.13
CA ILE A 17 -2.62 -9.73 9.95
C ILE A 17 -1.78 -8.48 9.70
N PHE A 18 -1.52 -8.14 8.44
CA PHE A 18 -0.79 -6.92 8.08
C PHE A 18 -1.48 -5.63 8.55
N THR A 19 -2.81 -5.62 8.72
CA THR A 19 -3.55 -4.45 9.22
C THR A 19 -3.47 -4.35 10.73
N LEU A 20 -3.62 -5.46 11.45
CA LEU A 20 -3.42 -5.51 12.89
C LEU A 20 -1.98 -5.17 13.28
N MET A 21 -1.00 -5.69 12.57
CA MET A 21 0.41 -5.33 12.77
C MET A 21 0.66 -3.86 12.51
N GLY A 22 0.11 -3.31 11.42
CA GLY A 22 0.24 -1.89 11.10
C GLY A 22 -0.35 -0.98 12.17
N ALA A 23 -1.54 -1.31 12.68
CA ALA A 23 -2.19 -0.58 13.76
C ALA A 23 -1.37 -0.64 15.06
N PHE A 24 -0.90 -1.84 15.44
CA PHE A 24 -0.08 -2.03 16.63
C PHE A 24 1.24 -1.25 16.58
N ILE A 25 1.88 -1.20 15.41
CA ILE A 25 3.08 -0.39 15.20
C ILE A 25 2.74 1.10 15.29
N ALA A 26 1.68 1.55 14.60
CA ALA A 26 1.30 2.96 14.57
C ALA A 26 0.96 3.53 15.96
N GLU A 27 0.37 2.73 16.86
CA GLU A 27 0.06 3.17 18.23
C GLU A 27 1.29 3.34 19.13
N ARG A 28 2.36 2.57 18.88
CA ARG A 28 3.52 2.48 19.78
C ARG A 28 4.76 3.19 19.26
N ALA A 29 4.80 3.50 17.98
CA ALA A 29 6.01 3.93 17.32
C ALA A 29 6.04 5.46 17.21
N GLU A 30 7.12 6.07 17.67
CA GLU A 30 7.35 7.50 17.50
C GLU A 30 7.59 7.83 16.02
N MET A 31 7.14 8.99 15.55
CA MET A 31 7.22 9.35 14.13
C MET A 31 8.68 9.45 13.67
N SER A 32 9.21 8.37 13.11
CA SER A 32 10.56 8.28 12.54
C SER A 32 10.51 7.96 11.05
N MET A 33 11.56 8.36 10.33
CA MET A 33 11.72 8.10 8.90
C MET A 33 11.53 6.62 8.55
N LEU A 34 12.04 5.70 9.38
CA LEU A 34 11.91 4.26 9.16
C LEU A 34 10.46 3.79 9.23
N ILE A 35 9.65 4.34 10.14
CA ILE A 35 8.24 3.96 10.31
C ILE A 35 7.41 4.46 9.13
N VAL A 36 7.68 5.67 8.64
CA VAL A 36 7.02 6.22 7.45
C VAL A 36 7.26 5.33 6.24
N ILE A 37 8.52 4.92 6.01
CA ILE A 37 8.88 4.00 4.92
C ILE A 37 8.20 2.65 5.09
N LEU A 38 8.21 2.08 6.31
CA LEU A 38 7.53 0.81 6.61
C LEU A 38 6.04 0.88 6.33
N VAL A 39 5.35 1.92 6.83
CA VAL A 39 3.91 2.10 6.63
C VAL A 39 3.60 2.25 5.15
N CYS A 40 4.30 3.14 4.44
CA CYS A 40 4.08 3.32 3.00
C CYS A 40 4.36 2.04 2.20
N GLY A 41 5.41 1.30 2.57
CA GLY A 41 5.72 -0.01 2.00
C GLY A 41 4.60 -1.02 2.24
N THR A 42 4.04 -1.09 3.45
CA THR A 42 2.92 -2.00 3.74
C THR A 42 1.67 -1.65 2.94
N ILE A 43 1.39 -0.36 2.70
CA ILE A 43 0.28 0.09 1.87
C ILE A 43 0.46 -0.38 0.43
N ALA A 44 1.65 -0.19 -0.15
CA ALA A 44 1.96 -0.62 -1.51
C ALA A 44 1.82 -2.14 -1.66
N VAL A 45 2.41 -2.92 -0.74
CA VAL A 45 2.33 -4.39 -0.75
C VAL A 45 0.89 -4.89 -0.62
N LYS A 46 0.10 -4.32 0.31
CA LYS A 46 -1.32 -4.65 0.43
C LYS A 46 -2.09 -4.35 -0.87
N GLY A 47 -1.81 -3.21 -1.49
CA GLY A 47 -2.41 -2.81 -2.77
C GLY A 47 -2.21 -3.85 -3.87
N VAL A 48 -0.98 -4.33 -4.03
CA VAL A 48 -0.66 -5.38 -5.01
C VAL A 48 -1.41 -6.67 -4.71
N VAL A 49 -1.46 -7.11 -3.45
CA VAL A 49 -2.19 -8.33 -3.05
C VAL A 49 -3.68 -8.19 -3.36
N VAL A 50 -4.30 -7.06 -3.04
CA VAL A 50 -5.72 -6.79 -3.31
C VAL A 50 -5.99 -6.82 -4.82
N ILE A 51 -5.19 -6.14 -5.63
CA ILE A 51 -5.38 -6.06 -7.08
C ILE A 51 -5.25 -7.46 -7.72
N GLU A 52 -4.20 -8.19 -7.38
CA GLU A 52 -3.88 -9.46 -8.03
C GLU A 52 -4.78 -10.61 -7.55
N HIS A 53 -5.14 -10.63 -6.26
CA HIS A 53 -5.80 -11.78 -5.64
C HIS A 53 -7.27 -11.56 -5.31
N LEU A 54 -7.70 -10.34 -4.96
CA LEU A 54 -9.07 -10.07 -4.52
C LEU A 54 -9.93 -9.44 -5.61
N MET A 55 -9.39 -8.48 -6.37
CA MET A 55 -10.13 -7.80 -7.44
C MET A 55 -10.20 -8.62 -8.73
N GLY A 56 -9.46 -9.73 -8.83
CA GLY A 56 -9.46 -10.59 -10.01
C GLY A 56 -8.85 -9.92 -11.26
N LEU A 57 -8.08 -8.84 -11.06
CA LEU A 57 -7.50 -8.06 -12.16
C LEU A 57 -6.44 -8.81 -12.96
N HIS A 58 -6.00 -9.99 -12.48
CA HIS A 58 -5.18 -10.92 -13.26
C HIS A 58 -5.82 -11.23 -14.62
N SER A 59 -7.15 -11.36 -14.69
CA SER A 59 -7.87 -11.70 -15.92
C SER A 59 -8.37 -10.48 -16.69
N ALA A 60 -8.05 -9.27 -16.22
CA ALA A 60 -8.47 -8.02 -16.85
C ALA A 60 -7.49 -7.57 -17.94
N PRO A 61 -7.90 -6.66 -18.85
CA PRO A 61 -7.01 -6.06 -19.83
C PRO A 61 -5.77 -5.42 -19.16
N PRO A 62 -4.57 -5.58 -19.75
CA PRO A 62 -3.32 -5.18 -19.11
C PRO A 62 -3.25 -3.68 -18.81
N GLY A 63 -3.91 -2.82 -19.58
CA GLY A 63 -3.95 -1.38 -19.33
C GLY A 63 -4.56 -1.02 -17.98
N ILE A 64 -5.73 -1.56 -17.66
CA ILE A 64 -6.42 -1.29 -16.38
C ILE A 64 -5.60 -1.83 -15.21
N ARG A 65 -5.00 -3.02 -15.39
CA ARG A 65 -4.11 -3.62 -14.38
C ARG A 65 -2.93 -2.72 -14.05
N TRP A 66 -2.25 -2.19 -15.07
CA TRP A 66 -1.13 -1.28 -14.86
C TRP A 66 -1.56 0.03 -14.21
N VAL A 67 -2.66 0.65 -14.65
CA VAL A 67 -3.17 1.88 -14.04
C VAL A 67 -3.47 1.68 -12.54
N MET A 68 -4.12 0.57 -12.17
CA MET A 68 -4.40 0.26 -10.77
C MET A 68 -3.13 0.00 -9.98
N LEU A 69 -2.16 -0.76 -10.51
CA LEU A 69 -0.89 -1.00 -9.83
C LEU A 69 -0.12 0.31 -9.63
N SER A 70 -0.03 1.15 -10.67
CA SER A 70 0.64 2.45 -10.61
C SER A 70 0.06 3.34 -9.52
N TYR A 71 -1.27 3.38 -9.37
CA TYR A 71 -1.91 4.16 -8.30
C TYR A 71 -1.40 3.78 -6.90
N PHE A 72 -1.27 2.47 -6.61
CA PHE A 72 -0.82 1.98 -5.30
C PHE A 72 0.69 2.13 -5.07
N PHE A 73 1.49 2.41 -6.09
CA PHE A 73 2.90 2.79 -5.92
C PHE A 73 3.08 4.31 -5.85
N ILE A 74 2.45 5.05 -6.75
CA ILE A 74 2.61 6.49 -6.88
C ILE A 74 2.10 7.20 -5.63
N LEU A 75 0.91 6.86 -5.13
CA LEU A 75 0.35 7.56 -3.96
C LEU A 75 1.19 7.39 -2.69
N PRO A 76 1.55 6.17 -2.25
CA PRO A 76 2.39 6.02 -1.07
C PRO A 76 3.77 6.66 -1.25
N SER A 77 4.32 6.69 -2.45
CA SER A 77 5.58 7.38 -2.73
C SER A 77 5.46 8.90 -2.57
N ILE A 78 4.37 9.51 -3.07
CA ILE A 78 4.12 10.95 -2.89
C ILE A 78 3.91 11.26 -1.41
N ILE A 79 3.15 10.44 -0.69
CA ILE A 79 2.92 10.59 0.75
C ILE A 79 4.26 10.49 1.51
N ALA A 80 5.07 9.48 1.21
CA ALA A 80 6.38 9.31 1.83
C ALA A 80 7.27 10.52 1.56
N LEU A 81 7.32 11.01 0.32
CA LEU A 81 8.10 12.20 -0.03
C LEU A 81 7.61 13.43 0.76
N SER A 82 6.30 13.61 0.86
CA SER A 82 5.68 14.72 1.61
C SER A 82 6.00 14.71 3.09
N VAL A 83 6.06 13.52 3.70
CA VAL A 83 6.32 13.38 5.12
C VAL A 83 7.81 13.44 5.43
N LEU A 84 8.66 12.90 4.54
CA LEU A 84 10.11 12.85 4.75
C LEU A 84 10.82 14.16 4.37
N PHE A 85 10.30 14.91 3.41
CA PHE A 85 10.91 16.14 2.90
C PHE A 85 9.90 17.30 2.90
N PRO A 86 9.37 17.70 4.06
CA PRO A 86 8.36 18.75 4.15
C PRO A 86 8.87 20.11 3.64
N GLU A 87 10.17 20.38 3.79
CA GLU A 87 10.79 21.64 3.34
C GLU A 87 10.75 21.79 1.81
N VAL A 88 10.99 20.71 1.06
CA VAL A 88 10.91 20.70 -0.41
C VAL A 88 9.50 21.03 -0.87
N LEU A 89 8.47 20.49 -0.19
CA LEU A 89 7.09 20.82 -0.52
C LEU A 89 6.74 22.25 -0.13
N ALA A 90 7.23 22.73 1.03
CA ALA A 90 6.99 24.09 1.48
C ALA A 90 7.58 25.12 0.50
N GLU A 91 8.78 24.87 -0.02
CA GLU A 91 9.44 25.74 -1.01
C GLU A 91 8.72 25.70 -2.38
N LEU A 92 8.21 24.54 -2.79
CA LEU A 92 7.43 24.41 -4.04
C LEU A 92 6.02 25.03 -3.94
N THR A 93 5.46 25.15 -2.73
CA THR A 93 4.11 25.68 -2.50
C THR A 93 4.08 27.09 -1.93
N SER A 94 5.22 27.65 -1.52
CA SER A 94 5.33 29.07 -1.20
C SER A 94 5.35 29.89 -2.50
N LEU A 95 4.16 30.28 -2.95
CA LEU A 95 3.94 31.38 -3.90
C LEU A 95 4.01 32.73 -3.18
#